data_AF-A0A4Z2EMU1-F1
#
_entry.id   AF-A0A4Z2EMU1-F1
#
_cell.length_a   1.000
_cell.length_b   1.000
_cell.length_c   1.000
_cell.angle_alpha   90.00
_cell.angle_beta   90.00
_cell.angle_gamma   90.00
#
_symmetry.space_group_name_H-M   'P 1'
#
loop_
_entity.id
_entity.type
_entity.pdbx_description
1 polymer ?
#
loop_
_entity_poly.entity_id
_entity_poly.type
_entity_poly.pdbx_seq_one_letter_code
_entity_poly.pdbx_strand_id
1 'polypeptide(L)'
;MLYSHRLLLAVYILTFLMGVPANIAALCTFCRKVRRRALPIDILLLNLTISDLVFLAFLPFKMKEASDGMAWLLPYALCPFTGFLFYVTIYNSTLLLTAVSVERYLGVAYPLRYSLCRRPRYAALACVLFWVGTSLNLSIVYIIPYAQWSRGAGRGNATAAPPPTCYLNFTEEELRVVLPVRLELFLVLFCVPFVVCCFCYVNFILILSRLRNIGRRRRLRAIGLALGTLAVFAVCFGPYNASHVVGFARLESEEWRDVALLSSTFNACLDPAIFYFSSAAVRSMLSAGCRSVAAKLHVLRCGGGGGGGAPRVRRPSHADRCDEAPPP
;
A
#
# COMPACT_ATOMS: atom_id res chain seq x y z
N MET A 1 19.66 2.60 19.65
CA MET A 1 20.40 1.71 18.72
C MET A 1 19.88 0.26 18.73
N LEU A 2 20.11 -0.55 19.78
CA LEU A 2 19.69 -1.99 19.78
C LEU A 2 18.17 -2.23 19.71
N TYR A 3 17.39 -1.41 20.41
CA TYR A 3 15.93 -1.53 20.42
C TYR A 3 15.28 -1.11 19.10
N SER A 4 15.91 -0.17 18.38
CA SER A 4 15.36 0.38 17.15
C SER A 4 15.29 -0.68 16.05
N HIS A 5 16.38 -1.40 15.75
CA HIS A 5 16.37 -2.36 14.64
C HIS A 5 15.47 -3.60 14.88
N ARG A 6 15.29 -4.03 16.14
CA ARG A 6 14.32 -5.09 16.47
C ARG A 6 12.88 -4.64 16.22
N LEU A 7 12.56 -3.39 16.56
CA LEU A 7 11.27 -2.78 16.24
C LEU A 7 11.06 -2.67 14.72
N LEU A 8 12.08 -2.21 13.98
CA LEU A 8 12.02 -2.15 12.51
C LEU A 8 11.72 -3.53 11.91
N LEU A 9 12.47 -4.55 12.33
CA LEU A 9 12.30 -5.92 11.86
C LEU A 9 10.88 -6.45 12.15
N ALA A 10 10.38 -6.26 13.37
CA ALA A 10 9.04 -6.71 13.75
C ALA A 10 7.95 -6.02 12.89
N VAL A 11 8.04 -4.71 12.69
CA VAL A 11 7.08 -3.95 11.87
C VAL A 11 7.14 -4.37 10.41
N TYR A 12 8.34 -4.58 9.84
CA TYR A 12 8.47 -5.05 8.48
C TYR A 12 7.87 -6.46 8.30
N ILE A 13 8.12 -7.39 9.23
CA ILE A 13 7.53 -8.73 9.19
C ILE A 13 6.00 -8.66 9.23
N LEU A 14 5.43 -7.87 10.15
CA LEU A 14 3.98 -7.68 10.25
C LEU A 14 3.42 -7.07 8.96
N THR A 15 4.09 -6.05 8.42
CA THR A 15 3.71 -5.41 7.16
C THR A 15 3.69 -6.41 6.02
N PHE A 16 4.71 -7.27 5.91
CA PHE A 16 4.80 -8.28 4.87
C PHE A 16 3.70 -9.34 4.98
N LEU A 17 3.51 -9.90 6.17
CA LEU A 17 2.53 -10.97 6.42
C LEU A 17 1.09 -10.49 6.19
N MET A 18 0.79 -9.23 6.51
CA MET A 18 -0.54 -8.66 6.29
C MET A 18 -0.71 -8.13 4.86
N GLY A 19 0.30 -7.42 4.34
CA GLY A 19 0.26 -6.71 3.07
C GLY A 19 0.26 -7.64 1.87
N VAL A 20 1.10 -8.69 1.85
CA VAL A 20 1.26 -9.56 0.67
C VAL A 20 -0.05 -10.29 0.33
N PRO A 21 -0.72 -11.01 1.26
CA PRO A 21 -1.96 -11.71 0.93
C PRO A 21 -3.07 -10.74 0.50
N ALA A 22 -3.20 -9.60 1.18
CA ALA A 22 -4.25 -8.63 0.91
C ALA A 22 -4.07 -7.98 -0.47
N ASN A 23 -2.84 -7.58 -0.83
CA ASN A 23 -2.56 -6.95 -2.12
C ASN A 23 -2.56 -7.96 -3.28
N ILE A 24 -2.15 -9.21 -3.09
CA ILE A 24 -2.32 -10.26 -4.12
C ILE A 24 -3.81 -10.50 -4.41
N ALA A 25 -4.65 -10.56 -3.37
CA ALA A 25 -6.09 -10.73 -3.55
C ALA A 25 -6.72 -9.51 -4.26
N ALA A 26 -6.28 -8.31 -3.92
CA ALA A 26 -6.68 -7.08 -4.59
C ALA A 26 -6.25 -7.06 -6.07
N LEU A 27 -5.00 -7.46 -6.37
CA LEU A 27 -4.45 -7.53 -7.71
C LEU A 27 -5.29 -8.45 -8.60
N CYS A 28 -5.57 -9.67 -8.13
CA CYS A 28 -6.45 -10.61 -8.81
C CYS A 28 -7.82 -10.00 -9.12
N THR A 29 -8.39 -9.24 -8.18
CA THR A 29 -9.70 -8.60 -8.33
C THR A 29 -9.67 -7.46 -9.34
N PHE A 30 -8.71 -6.56 -9.24
CA PHE A 30 -8.60 -5.40 -10.14
C PHE A 30 -8.16 -5.80 -11.55
N CYS A 31 -7.24 -6.75 -11.70
CA CYS A 31 -6.88 -7.31 -13.01
C CYS A 31 -8.10 -7.89 -13.75
N ARG A 32 -8.93 -8.68 -13.06
CA ARG A 32 -10.18 -9.21 -13.63
C ARG A 32 -11.15 -8.09 -14.00
N LYS A 33 -11.26 -7.07 -13.17
CA LYS A 33 -12.18 -5.94 -13.40
C LYS A 33 -11.76 -5.10 -14.60
N VAL A 34 -10.48 -4.73 -14.66
CA VAL A 34 -9.89 -3.97 -15.78
C VAL A 34 -10.01 -4.75 -17.09
N ARG A 35 -9.76 -6.07 -17.09
CA ARG A 35 -9.91 -6.92 -18.28
C ARG A 35 -11.34 -6.95 -18.81
N ARG A 36 -12.35 -6.97 -17.93
CA ARG A 36 -13.77 -6.98 -18.36
C ARG A 36 -14.22 -5.61 -18.83
N ARG A 37 -13.99 -4.57 -18.03
CA ARG A 37 -14.35 -3.19 -18.34
C ARG A 37 -13.53 -2.25 -17.46
N ALA A 38 -12.49 -1.67 -18.04
CA ALA A 38 -11.67 -0.68 -17.35
C ALA A 38 -12.46 0.60 -17.05
N LEU A 39 -12.49 1.01 -15.79
CA LEU A 39 -12.85 2.35 -15.36
C LEU A 39 -11.58 3.07 -14.89
N PRO A 40 -11.49 4.41 -14.98
CA PRO A 40 -10.32 5.15 -14.50
C PRO A 40 -9.93 4.80 -13.06
N ILE A 41 -10.92 4.75 -12.15
CA ILE A 41 -10.70 4.35 -10.76
C ILE A 41 -10.08 2.96 -10.62
N ASP A 42 -10.42 2.01 -11.49
CA ASP A 42 -9.89 0.65 -11.41
C ASP A 42 -8.44 0.57 -11.87
N ILE A 43 -8.03 1.42 -12.80
CA ILE A 43 -6.63 1.55 -13.23
C ILE A 43 -5.78 2.18 -12.12
N LEU A 44 -6.29 3.21 -11.45
CA LEU A 44 -5.60 3.84 -10.32
C LEU A 44 -5.40 2.86 -9.17
N LEU A 45 -6.46 2.14 -8.77
CA LEU A 45 -6.38 1.14 -7.70
C LEU A 45 -5.50 -0.06 -8.07
N LEU A 46 -5.51 -0.46 -9.35
CA LEU A 46 -4.60 -1.50 -9.85
C LEU A 46 -3.13 -1.05 -9.74
N ASN A 47 -2.81 0.18 -10.15
CA ASN A 47 -1.45 0.71 -10.03
C ASN A 47 -1.02 0.89 -8.58
N LEU A 48 -1.93 1.28 -7.69
CA LEU A 48 -1.66 1.36 -6.25
C LEU A 48 -1.31 -0.03 -5.69
N THR A 49 -2.10 -1.04 -6.05
CA THR A 49 -1.82 -2.44 -5.68
C THR A 49 -0.49 -2.94 -6.23
N ILE A 50 -0.14 -2.58 -7.47
CA ILE A 50 1.16 -2.94 -8.07
C ILE A 50 2.31 -2.24 -7.32
N SER A 51 2.15 -0.96 -6.99
CA SER A 51 3.12 -0.20 -6.19
C SER A 51 3.35 -0.87 -4.83
N ASP A 52 2.29 -1.24 -4.12
CA ASP A 52 2.38 -1.92 -2.83
C ASP A 52 3.04 -3.30 -2.94
N LEU A 53 2.76 -4.06 -4.01
CA LEU A 53 3.40 -5.36 -4.22
C LEU A 53 4.88 -5.24 -4.55
N VAL A 54 5.29 -4.21 -5.32
CA VAL A 54 6.71 -3.92 -5.54
C VAL A 54 7.36 -3.55 -4.21
N PHE A 55 6.76 -2.66 -3.42
CA PHE A 55 7.23 -2.32 -2.08
C PHE A 55 7.43 -3.58 -1.20
N LEU A 56 6.41 -4.43 -1.12
CA LEU A 56 6.43 -5.67 -0.33
C LEU A 56 7.45 -6.69 -0.84
N ALA A 57 7.70 -6.75 -2.15
CA ALA A 57 8.70 -7.66 -2.74
C ALA A 57 10.13 -7.27 -2.35
N PHE A 58 10.41 -5.98 -2.12
CA PHE A 58 11.73 -5.50 -1.71
C PHE A 58 11.89 -5.32 -0.19
N LEU A 59 10.78 -5.38 0.56
CA LEU A 59 10.78 -5.31 2.02
C LEU A 59 11.67 -6.39 2.71
N PRO A 60 11.79 -7.64 2.22
CA PRO A 60 12.69 -8.64 2.81
C PRO A 60 14.16 -8.24 2.85
N PHE A 61 14.64 -7.46 1.87
CA PHE A 61 16.01 -6.93 1.90
C PHE A 61 16.21 -5.93 3.04
N LYS A 62 15.20 -5.09 3.31
CA LYS A 62 15.17 -4.20 4.48
C LYS A 62 15.03 -4.95 5.80
N MET A 63 14.33 -6.08 5.83
CA MET A 63 14.32 -6.98 6.99
C MET A 63 15.72 -7.55 7.25
N LYS A 64 16.44 -7.97 6.21
CA LYS A 64 17.80 -8.48 6.35
C LYS A 64 18.74 -7.41 6.91
N GLU A 65 18.69 -6.20 6.35
CA GLU A 65 19.41 -5.03 6.87
C GLU A 65 19.10 -4.77 8.35
N ALA A 66 17.83 -4.78 8.75
CA ALA A 66 17.43 -4.61 10.15
C ALA A 66 17.92 -5.75 11.05
N SER A 67 17.90 -7.00 10.56
CA SER A 67 18.41 -8.16 11.31
C SER A 67 19.92 -8.14 11.50
N ASP A 68 20.65 -7.50 10.57
CA ASP A 68 22.10 -7.30 10.62
C ASP A 68 22.49 -6.01 11.38
N GLY A 69 21.59 -5.46 12.20
CA GLY A 69 21.88 -4.27 12.99
C GLY A 69 22.05 -2.99 12.16
N MET A 70 21.32 -2.88 11.04
CA MET A 70 21.43 -1.80 10.04
C MET A 70 22.72 -1.83 9.20
N ALA A 71 23.49 -2.92 9.27
CA ALA A 71 24.59 -3.16 8.35
C ALA A 71 24.09 -3.76 7.02
N TRP A 72 24.69 -3.37 5.90
CA TRP A 72 24.37 -3.93 4.59
C TRP A 72 25.34 -5.05 4.21
N LEU A 73 24.98 -6.30 4.51
CA LEU A 73 25.83 -7.49 4.25
C LEU A 73 25.48 -8.23 2.94
N LEU A 74 24.47 -7.76 2.21
CA LEU A 74 24.09 -8.28 0.89
C LEU A 74 25.00 -7.71 -0.21
N PRO A 75 25.00 -8.30 -1.43
CA PRO A 75 25.69 -7.70 -2.57
C PRO A 75 25.36 -6.21 -2.71
N TYR A 76 26.39 -5.35 -2.75
CA TYR A 76 26.18 -3.91 -2.59
C TYR A 76 25.34 -3.29 -3.72
N ALA A 77 25.33 -3.89 -4.92
CA ALA A 77 24.46 -3.46 -6.02
C ALA A 77 22.96 -3.48 -5.66
N LEU A 78 22.54 -4.32 -4.71
CA LEU A 78 21.17 -4.37 -4.22
C LEU A 78 20.83 -3.20 -3.30
N CYS A 79 21.79 -2.58 -2.60
CA CYS A 79 21.54 -1.45 -1.70
C CYS A 79 20.84 -0.27 -2.40
N PRO A 80 21.43 0.36 -3.44
CA PRO A 80 20.83 1.51 -4.09
C PRO A 80 19.50 1.12 -4.77
N PHE A 81 19.41 -0.11 -5.30
CA PHE A 81 18.22 -0.59 -5.98
C PHE A 81 17.03 -0.82 -5.02
N THR A 82 17.28 -1.51 -3.89
CA THR A 82 16.28 -1.71 -2.83
C THR A 82 15.82 -0.38 -2.27
N GLY A 83 16.76 0.52 -1.94
CA GLY A 83 16.42 1.86 -1.44
C GLY A 83 15.56 2.64 -2.44
N PHE A 84 15.97 2.68 -3.70
CA PHE A 84 15.25 3.37 -4.76
C PHE A 84 13.80 2.89 -4.89
N LEU A 85 13.58 1.59 -5.06
CA LEU A 85 12.22 1.04 -5.21
C LEU A 85 11.38 1.24 -3.95
N PHE A 86 11.99 1.10 -2.77
CA PHE A 86 11.31 1.29 -1.49
C PHE A 86 10.73 2.72 -1.37
N TYR A 87 11.52 3.75 -1.64
CA TYR A 87 11.03 5.12 -1.52
C TYR A 87 10.17 5.57 -2.71
N VAL A 88 10.48 5.12 -3.95
CA VAL A 88 9.64 5.41 -5.12
C VAL A 88 8.21 4.91 -4.91
N THR A 89 8.06 3.68 -4.41
CA THR A 89 6.73 3.09 -4.17
C THR A 89 5.95 3.83 -3.08
N ILE A 90 6.60 4.28 -2.00
CA ILE A 90 5.96 5.09 -0.94
C ILE A 90 5.34 6.37 -1.52
N TYR A 91 6.11 7.16 -2.28
CA TYR A 91 5.60 8.40 -2.85
C TYR A 91 4.69 8.19 -4.07
N ASN A 92 4.86 7.11 -4.82
CA ASN A 92 3.92 6.74 -5.85
C ASN A 92 2.54 6.44 -5.25
N SER A 93 2.48 5.80 -4.08
CA SER A 93 1.23 5.58 -3.34
C SER A 93 0.56 6.89 -2.91
N THR A 94 1.29 7.94 -2.49
CA THR A 94 0.68 9.25 -2.16
C THR A 94 0.03 9.90 -3.38
N LEU A 95 0.68 9.86 -4.54
CA LEU A 95 0.14 10.40 -5.80
C LEU A 95 -1.08 9.60 -6.28
N LEU A 96 -1.04 8.27 -6.19
CA LEU A 96 -2.14 7.40 -6.59
C LEU A 96 -3.37 7.56 -5.69
N LEU A 97 -3.18 7.69 -4.36
CA LEU A 97 -4.26 8.00 -3.42
C LEU A 97 -4.89 9.37 -3.71
N THR A 98 -4.08 10.34 -4.10
CA THR A 98 -4.54 11.67 -4.52
C THR A 98 -5.37 11.60 -5.79
N ALA A 99 -4.88 10.90 -6.82
CA ALA A 99 -5.63 10.68 -8.05
C ALA A 99 -6.94 9.94 -7.80
N VAL A 100 -6.97 8.98 -6.86
CA VAL A 100 -8.19 8.31 -6.41
C VAL A 100 -9.18 9.33 -5.81
N SER A 101 -8.74 10.25 -4.95
CA SER A 101 -9.62 11.29 -4.40
C SER A 101 -10.17 12.22 -5.48
N VAL A 102 -9.35 12.59 -6.47
CA VAL A 102 -9.73 13.45 -7.60
C VAL A 102 -10.77 12.75 -8.48
N GLU A 103 -10.54 11.50 -8.87
CA GLU A 103 -11.49 10.69 -9.65
C GLU A 103 -12.85 10.57 -8.94
N ARG A 104 -12.84 10.41 -7.61
CA ARG A 104 -14.06 10.32 -6.80
C ARG A 104 -14.81 11.65 -6.76
N TYR A 105 -14.09 12.74 -6.57
CA TYR A 105 -14.66 14.09 -6.57
C TYR A 105 -15.27 14.43 -7.94
N LEU A 106 -14.51 14.29 -9.03
CA LEU A 106 -14.97 14.59 -10.39
C LEU A 106 -16.21 13.76 -10.78
N GLY A 107 -16.25 12.49 -10.38
CA GLY A 107 -17.39 11.62 -10.63
C GLY A 107 -18.71 12.05 -9.97
N VAL A 108 -18.67 12.88 -8.93
CA VAL A 108 -19.87 13.40 -8.23
C VAL A 108 -20.11 14.88 -8.53
N ALA A 109 -19.07 15.68 -8.71
CA ALA A 109 -19.20 17.10 -9.02
C ALA A 109 -19.65 17.35 -10.47
N TYR A 110 -19.25 16.50 -11.42
CA TYR A 110 -19.50 16.71 -12.84
C TYR A 110 -20.07 15.45 -13.53
N PRO A 111 -21.17 14.85 -13.06
CA PRO A 111 -21.62 13.53 -13.52
C PRO A 111 -21.85 13.43 -15.03
N LEU A 112 -22.42 14.47 -15.66
CA LEU A 112 -22.69 14.47 -17.11
C LEU A 112 -21.42 14.69 -17.95
N ARG A 113 -20.70 15.79 -17.70
CA ARG A 113 -19.47 16.13 -18.44
C ARG A 113 -18.37 15.09 -18.22
N TYR A 114 -18.21 14.64 -16.97
CA TYR A 114 -17.21 13.65 -16.63
C TYR A 114 -17.54 12.29 -17.23
N SER A 115 -18.81 11.86 -17.26
CA SER A 115 -19.21 10.59 -17.89
C SER A 115 -18.84 10.52 -19.37
N LEU A 116 -18.92 11.65 -20.10
CA LEU A 116 -18.54 11.74 -21.52
C LEU A 116 -17.01 11.72 -21.72
N CYS A 117 -16.26 12.32 -20.79
CA CYS A 117 -14.79 12.37 -20.82
C CYS A 117 -14.10 11.22 -20.08
N ARG A 118 -14.85 10.24 -19.54
CA ARG A 118 -14.38 9.18 -18.65
C ARG A 118 -13.55 8.11 -19.38
N ARG A 119 -12.40 8.48 -19.94
CA ARG A 119 -11.52 7.58 -20.67
C ARG A 119 -10.48 6.97 -19.73
N PRO A 120 -10.43 5.63 -19.58
CA PRO A 120 -9.44 4.96 -18.73
C PRO A 120 -7.98 5.27 -19.13
N ARG A 121 -7.77 5.65 -20.39
CA ARG A 121 -6.48 6.07 -20.96
C ARG A 121 -5.82 7.21 -20.17
N TYR A 122 -6.60 8.18 -19.69
CA TYR A 122 -6.05 9.31 -18.91
C TYR A 122 -5.56 8.86 -17.54
N ALA A 123 -6.25 7.92 -16.88
CA ALA A 123 -5.77 7.33 -15.63
C ALA A 123 -4.50 6.52 -15.85
N ALA A 124 -4.41 5.76 -16.95
CA ALA A 124 -3.18 5.03 -17.29
C ALA A 124 -2.01 5.99 -17.55
N LEU A 125 -2.23 7.07 -18.31
CA LEU A 125 -1.22 8.10 -18.53
C LEU A 125 -0.78 8.75 -17.22
N ALA A 126 -1.72 9.11 -16.34
CA ALA A 126 -1.40 9.67 -15.02
C ALA A 126 -0.54 8.70 -14.20
N CYS A 127 -0.86 7.40 -14.17
CA CYS A 127 -0.03 6.40 -13.48
C CYS A 127 1.39 6.35 -14.05
N VAL A 128 1.55 6.34 -15.38
CA VAL A 128 2.87 6.35 -16.02
C VAL A 128 3.65 7.61 -15.62
N LEU A 129 3.00 8.77 -15.63
CA LEU A 129 3.61 10.04 -15.21
C LEU A 129 4.01 10.01 -13.72
N PHE A 130 3.22 9.40 -12.85
CA PHE A 130 3.57 9.26 -11.44
C PHE A 130 4.80 8.36 -11.25
N TRP A 131 4.85 7.21 -11.93
CA TRP A 131 6.02 6.32 -11.90
C TRP A 131 7.28 7.01 -12.40
N VAL A 132 7.21 7.69 -13.55
CA VAL A 132 8.35 8.42 -14.11
C VAL A 132 8.74 9.59 -13.22
N GLY A 133 7.77 10.41 -12.78
CA GLY A 133 8.01 11.58 -11.95
C GLY A 133 8.65 11.22 -10.61
N THR A 134 8.11 10.23 -9.90
CA THR A 134 8.69 9.75 -8.63
C THR A 134 10.06 9.11 -8.85
N SER A 135 10.23 8.30 -9.90
CA SER A 135 11.55 7.72 -10.23
C SER A 135 12.62 8.78 -10.50
N LEU A 136 12.29 9.85 -11.21
CA LEU A 136 13.22 10.94 -11.48
C LEU A 136 13.56 11.71 -10.20
N ASN A 137 12.56 12.10 -9.41
CA ASN A 137 12.75 12.82 -8.15
C ASN A 137 13.58 12.02 -7.14
N LEU A 138 13.35 10.71 -7.05
CA LEU A 138 14.03 9.83 -6.10
C LEU A 138 15.30 9.17 -6.65
N SER A 139 15.76 9.56 -7.83
CA SER A 139 17.01 9.06 -8.42
C SER A 139 18.22 9.25 -7.50
N ILE A 140 18.22 10.30 -6.65
CA ILE A 140 19.29 10.56 -5.69
C ILE A 140 19.49 9.43 -4.67
N VAL A 141 18.43 8.71 -4.34
CA VAL A 141 18.47 7.53 -3.44
C VAL A 141 19.31 6.41 -4.05
N TYR A 142 19.31 6.30 -5.38
CA TYR A 142 20.14 5.35 -6.11
C TYR A 142 21.57 5.88 -6.30
N ILE A 143 21.69 7.14 -6.73
CA ILE A 143 22.95 7.75 -7.13
C ILE A 143 23.93 7.86 -5.96
N ILE A 144 23.48 8.26 -4.76
CA ILE A 144 24.39 8.49 -3.63
C ILE A 144 25.08 7.19 -3.18
N PRO A 145 24.37 6.12 -2.79
CA PRO A 145 25.04 4.89 -2.36
C PRO A 145 25.89 4.29 -3.48
N TYR A 146 25.44 4.39 -4.73
CA TYR A 146 26.23 3.96 -5.89
C TYR A 146 27.55 4.75 -6.01
N ALA A 147 27.50 6.08 -5.93
CA ALA A 147 28.68 6.93 -5.98
C ALA A 147 29.63 6.67 -4.80
N GLN A 148 29.11 6.46 -3.59
CA GLN A 148 29.88 6.08 -2.42
C GLN A 148 30.65 4.77 -2.64
N TRP A 149 30.01 3.77 -3.24
CA TRP A 149 30.65 2.50 -3.60
C TRP A 149 31.70 2.65 -4.71
N SER A 150 31.38 3.39 -5.77
CA SER A 150 32.31 3.62 -6.89
C SER A 150 33.57 4.37 -6.48
N ARG A 151 33.47 5.36 -5.57
CA ARG A 151 34.64 6.08 -5.03
C ARG A 151 35.57 5.16 -4.22
N GLY A 152 35.00 4.21 -3.49
CA GLY A 152 35.77 3.20 -2.75
C GLY A 152 36.53 2.27 -3.70
N ALA A 153 35.87 1.79 -4.76
CA ALA A 153 36.47 0.90 -5.76
C ALA A 153 37.52 1.58 -6.67
N GLY A 154 37.32 2.86 -7.01
CA GLY A 154 38.18 3.62 -7.93
C GLY A 154 39.52 4.09 -7.34
N ARG A 155 39.74 3.98 -6.04
CA ARG A 155 40.98 4.41 -5.35
C ARG A 155 42.15 3.44 -5.49
N GLY A 156 42.12 2.49 -6.43
CA GLY A 156 43.21 1.56 -6.70
C GLY A 156 43.39 0.43 -5.70
N ASN A 157 42.62 0.41 -4.60
CA ASN A 157 42.54 -0.73 -3.70
C ASN A 157 41.46 -1.68 -4.19
N ALA A 158 41.84 -2.69 -4.98
CA ALA A 158 40.96 -3.80 -5.38
C ALA A 158 40.36 -4.60 -4.20
N THR A 159 40.75 -4.25 -2.96
CA THR A 159 40.29 -4.80 -1.68
C THR A 159 39.45 -3.81 -0.86
N ALA A 160 39.10 -2.64 -1.39
CA ALA A 160 38.29 -1.67 -0.66
C ALA A 160 36.92 -2.27 -0.32
N ALA A 161 36.66 -2.45 0.98
CA ALA A 161 35.38 -2.97 1.46
C ALA A 161 34.22 -2.06 1.01
N PRO A 162 33.07 -2.63 0.63
CA PRO A 162 31.89 -1.83 0.32
C PRO A 162 31.46 -1.02 1.56
N PRO A 163 30.75 0.12 1.37
CA PRO A 163 30.24 0.89 2.50
C PRO A 163 29.43 0.01 3.47
N PRO A 164 29.64 0.14 4.79
CA PRO A 164 29.03 -0.77 5.78
C PRO A 164 27.52 -0.57 5.94
N THR A 165 27.00 0.56 5.47
CA THR A 165 25.60 0.98 5.62
C THR A 165 25.01 1.41 4.27
N CYS A 166 23.70 1.26 4.11
CA CYS A 166 22.99 1.66 2.90
C CYS A 166 22.17 2.95 3.12
N TYR A 167 22.56 4.06 2.48
CA TYR A 167 21.81 5.33 2.49
C TYR A 167 21.53 5.90 3.91
N LEU A 168 22.49 5.75 4.83
CA LEU A 168 22.40 6.23 6.22
C LEU A 168 23.43 7.33 6.52
N ASN A 169 24.68 7.09 6.14
CA ASN A 169 25.79 8.00 6.40
C ASN A 169 26.02 8.91 5.19
N PHE A 170 25.94 10.23 5.42
CA PHE A 170 26.13 11.26 4.42
C PHE A 170 27.27 12.17 4.85
N THR A 171 28.13 12.52 3.90
CA THR A 171 29.12 13.60 4.07
C THR A 171 28.44 14.98 4.03
N GLU A 172 29.12 16.02 4.50
CA GLU A 172 28.62 17.41 4.43
C GLU A 172 28.22 17.83 3.01
N GLU A 173 29.03 17.47 2.00
CA GLU A 173 28.73 17.76 0.59
C GLU A 173 27.50 16.99 0.10
N GLU A 174 27.30 15.75 0.55
CA GLU A 174 26.10 14.98 0.22
C GLU A 174 24.86 15.56 0.91
N LEU A 175 24.97 16.02 2.16
CA LEU A 175 23.87 16.67 2.90
C LEU A 175 23.41 17.97 2.22
N ARG A 176 24.34 18.77 1.67
CA ARG A 176 24.00 19.98 0.90
C ARG A 176 23.09 19.71 -0.31
N VAL A 177 23.12 18.50 -0.85
CA VAL A 177 22.23 18.08 -1.95
C VAL A 177 20.99 17.36 -1.41
N VAL A 178 21.16 16.45 -0.46
CA VAL A 178 20.09 15.58 0.05
C VAL A 178 19.03 16.35 0.82
N LEU A 179 19.41 17.34 1.62
CA LEU A 179 18.47 18.05 2.48
C LEU A 179 17.48 18.91 1.68
N PRO A 180 17.89 19.73 0.69
CA PRO A 180 16.95 20.44 -0.17
C PRO A 180 16.01 19.49 -0.93
N VAL A 181 16.53 18.38 -1.47
CA VAL A 181 15.69 17.39 -2.18
C VAL A 181 14.67 16.76 -1.22
N ARG A 182 15.07 16.42 0.01
CA ARG A 182 14.13 15.90 1.02
C ARG A 182 13.03 16.91 1.36
N LEU A 183 13.36 18.20 1.46
CA LEU A 183 12.37 19.26 1.67
C LEU A 183 11.42 19.38 0.47
N GLU A 184 11.94 19.28 -0.76
CA GLU A 184 11.12 19.23 -1.97
C GLU A 184 10.15 18.05 -1.93
N LEU A 185 10.61 16.84 -1.57
CA LEU A 185 9.73 15.66 -1.42
C LEU A 185 8.60 15.91 -0.42
N PHE A 186 8.89 16.56 0.71
CA PHE A 186 7.88 16.96 1.68
C PHE A 186 6.84 17.91 1.06
N LEU A 187 7.28 18.96 0.38
CA LEU A 187 6.37 19.97 -0.19
C LEU A 187 5.54 19.39 -1.35
N VAL A 188 6.21 18.76 -2.31
CA VAL A 188 5.64 18.36 -3.60
C VAL A 188 4.94 17.00 -3.54
N LEU A 189 5.51 16.02 -2.83
CA LEU A 189 4.99 14.64 -2.82
C LEU A 189 4.24 14.27 -1.53
N PHE A 190 4.17 15.19 -0.56
CA PHE A 190 3.32 15.04 0.63
C PHE A 190 2.32 16.20 0.80
N CYS A 191 2.77 17.45 0.99
CA CYS A 191 1.87 18.57 1.28
C CYS A 191 0.86 18.84 0.16
N VAL A 192 1.32 18.95 -1.09
CA VAL A 192 0.43 19.15 -2.24
C VAL A 192 -0.59 18.00 -2.38
N PRO A 193 -0.17 16.72 -2.43
CA PRO A 193 -1.07 15.56 -2.39
C PRO A 193 -2.09 15.59 -1.25
N PHE A 194 -1.64 15.91 -0.03
CA PHE A 194 -2.50 15.95 1.14
C PHE A 194 -3.57 17.06 1.05
N VAL A 195 -3.18 18.27 0.65
CA VAL A 195 -4.11 19.40 0.49
C VAL A 195 -5.14 19.11 -0.60
N VAL A 196 -4.70 18.56 -1.74
CA VAL A 196 -5.60 18.15 -2.83
C VAL A 196 -6.56 17.07 -2.35
N CYS A 197 -6.09 16.05 -1.62
CA CYS A 197 -6.93 15.02 -1.03
C CYS A 197 -8.00 15.60 -0.09
N CYS A 198 -7.60 16.48 0.83
CA CYS A 198 -8.50 17.17 1.75
C CYS A 198 -9.58 17.93 0.99
N PHE A 199 -9.18 18.77 0.03
CA PHE A 199 -10.11 19.52 -0.82
C PHE A 199 -11.10 18.59 -1.56
N CYS A 200 -10.59 17.55 -2.22
CA CYS A 200 -11.41 16.62 -3.00
C CYS A 200 -12.40 15.87 -2.11
N TYR A 201 -11.97 15.35 -0.95
CA TYR A 201 -12.84 14.58 -0.07
C TYR A 201 -13.86 15.43 0.68
N VAL A 202 -13.49 16.63 1.13
CA VAL A 202 -14.45 17.57 1.74
C VAL A 202 -15.57 17.87 0.75
N ASN A 203 -15.23 18.28 -0.48
CA ASN A 203 -16.23 18.57 -1.50
C ASN A 203 -17.03 17.33 -1.94
N PHE A 204 -16.37 16.19 -2.10
CA PHE A 204 -17.03 14.92 -2.39
C PHE A 204 -18.10 14.58 -1.34
N ILE A 205 -17.78 14.69 -0.04
CA ILE A 205 -18.72 14.42 1.04
C ILE A 205 -19.86 15.46 1.08
N LEU A 206 -19.55 16.74 0.88
CA LEU A 206 -20.55 17.81 0.87
C LEU A 206 -21.58 17.61 -0.26
N ILE A 207 -21.12 17.36 -1.48
CA ILE A 207 -22.02 17.12 -2.62
C ILE A 207 -22.82 15.83 -2.39
N LEU A 208 -22.16 14.75 -1.95
CA LEU A 208 -22.83 13.48 -1.66
C LEU A 208 -23.91 13.61 -0.59
N SER A 209 -23.69 14.47 0.41
CA SER A 209 -24.64 14.70 1.51
C SER A 209 -25.86 15.53 1.09
N ARG A 210 -25.77 16.31 0.01
CA ARG A 210 -26.90 17.08 -0.56
C ARG A 210 -27.78 16.25 -1.49
N LEU A 211 -27.29 15.11 -1.98
CA LEU A 211 -28.05 14.23 -2.87
C LEU A 211 -29.10 13.42 -2.10
N ARG A 212 -30.38 13.80 -2.25
CA ARG A 212 -31.54 13.18 -1.58
C ARG A 212 -31.69 11.67 -1.80
N ASN A 213 -31.23 11.14 -2.94
CA ASN A 213 -31.41 9.73 -3.31
C ASN A 213 -30.27 8.80 -2.86
N ILE A 214 -29.34 9.26 -2.01
CA ILE A 214 -28.22 8.44 -1.54
C ILE A 214 -28.52 7.83 -0.18
N GLY A 215 -28.70 6.50 -0.16
CA GLY A 215 -28.93 5.74 1.06
C GLY A 215 -27.78 5.86 2.08
N ARG A 216 -28.14 5.85 3.38
CA ARG A 216 -27.23 6.01 4.53
C ARG A 216 -25.97 5.15 4.45
N ARG A 217 -26.09 3.87 4.04
CA ARG A 217 -24.95 2.95 3.91
C ARG A 217 -23.91 3.44 2.89
N ARG A 218 -24.33 4.03 1.77
CA ARG A 218 -23.41 4.54 0.74
C ARG A 218 -22.69 5.80 1.22
N ARG A 219 -23.39 6.68 1.95
CA ARG A 219 -22.83 7.87 2.57
C ARG A 219 -21.76 7.52 3.61
N LEU A 220 -22.07 6.61 4.53
CA LEU A 220 -21.10 6.17 5.55
C LEU A 220 -19.85 5.53 4.93
N ARG A 221 -19.98 4.80 3.82
CA ARG A 221 -18.82 4.25 3.09
C ARG A 221 -17.95 5.33 2.47
N ALA A 222 -18.56 6.36 1.89
CA ALA A 222 -17.82 7.49 1.33
C ALA A 222 -17.05 8.25 2.41
N ILE A 223 -17.67 8.46 3.58
CA ILE A 223 -17.01 9.07 4.75
C ILE A 223 -15.88 8.16 5.24
N GLY A 224 -16.13 6.86 5.42
CA GLY A 224 -15.10 5.90 5.84
C GLY A 224 -13.91 5.83 4.89
N LEU A 225 -14.16 5.90 3.57
CA LEU A 225 -13.10 5.98 2.57
C LEU A 225 -12.27 7.26 2.71
N ALA A 226 -12.92 8.41 2.81
CA ALA A 226 -12.23 9.70 2.96
C ALA A 226 -11.41 9.75 4.26
N LEU A 227 -12.01 9.40 5.39
CA LEU A 227 -11.32 9.35 6.68
C LEU A 227 -10.17 8.34 6.66
N GLY A 228 -10.36 7.17 6.05
CA GLY A 228 -9.32 6.15 5.89
C GLY A 228 -8.13 6.68 5.08
N THR A 229 -8.38 7.29 3.92
CA THR A 229 -7.30 7.87 3.11
C THR A 229 -6.59 9.02 3.83
N LEU A 230 -7.31 9.93 4.49
CA LEU A 230 -6.70 11.04 5.23
C LEU A 230 -5.90 10.56 6.44
N ALA A 231 -6.37 9.51 7.13
CA ALA A 231 -5.63 8.88 8.22
C ALA A 231 -4.34 8.23 7.71
N VAL A 232 -4.33 7.60 6.53
CA VAL A 232 -3.12 7.09 5.89
C VAL A 232 -2.12 8.23 5.62
N PHE A 233 -2.56 9.38 5.10
CA PHE A 233 -1.67 10.53 4.97
C PHE A 233 -1.08 11.00 6.29
N ALA A 234 -1.93 11.22 7.30
CA ALA A 234 -1.50 11.77 8.58
C ALA A 234 -0.60 10.81 9.36
N VAL A 235 -0.96 9.53 9.43
CA VAL A 235 -0.31 8.52 10.28
C VAL A 235 0.79 7.80 9.54
N CYS A 236 0.60 7.39 8.28
CA CYS A 236 1.61 6.61 7.56
C CYS A 236 2.69 7.51 6.96
N PHE A 237 2.31 8.58 6.26
CA PHE A 237 3.26 9.42 5.53
C PHE A 237 3.74 10.62 6.34
N GLY A 238 2.90 11.17 7.22
CA GLY A 238 3.19 12.38 8.00
C GLY A 238 4.48 12.31 8.82
N PRO A 239 4.72 11.28 9.66
CA PRO A 239 5.91 11.22 10.51
C PRO A 239 7.21 11.22 9.71
N TYR A 240 7.30 10.39 8.67
CA TYR A 240 8.48 10.32 7.80
C TYR A 240 8.74 11.66 7.10
N ASN A 241 7.70 12.29 6.56
CA ASN A 241 7.80 13.57 5.87
C ASN A 241 8.14 14.72 6.83
N ALA A 242 7.70 14.69 8.09
CA ALA A 242 8.11 15.65 9.11
C ALA A 242 9.63 15.59 9.37
N SER A 243 10.24 14.40 9.30
CA SER A 243 11.70 14.25 9.46
C SER A 243 12.51 14.99 8.39
N HIS A 244 11.93 15.25 7.21
CA HIS A 244 12.58 16.02 6.15
C HIS A 244 12.67 17.50 6.51
N VAL A 245 11.59 18.05 7.08
CA VAL A 245 11.56 19.45 7.53
C VAL A 245 12.53 19.66 8.68
N VAL A 246 12.53 18.76 9.67
CA VAL A 246 13.45 18.86 10.82
C VAL A 246 14.90 18.75 10.36
N GLY A 247 15.22 17.75 9.52
CA GLY A 247 16.59 17.59 9.01
C GLY A 247 17.06 18.77 8.15
N PHE A 248 16.16 19.38 7.36
CA PHE A 248 16.50 20.61 6.62
C PHE A 248 16.75 21.80 7.57
N ALA A 249 15.92 21.97 8.60
CA ALA A 249 16.06 23.07 9.55
C ALA A 249 17.32 22.94 10.42
N ARG A 250 17.73 21.72 10.75
CA ARG A 250 18.90 21.43 11.58
C ARG A 250 20.18 21.14 10.80
N LEU A 251 20.09 21.06 9.47
CA LEU A 251 21.18 20.70 8.57
C LEU A 251 21.81 19.33 8.87
N GLU A 252 21.04 18.40 9.43
CA GLU A 252 21.51 17.08 9.85
C GLU A 252 20.58 15.93 9.41
N SER A 253 21.11 14.71 9.40
CA SER A 253 20.31 13.52 9.16
C SER A 253 19.75 12.96 10.47
N GLU A 254 18.49 13.27 10.75
CA GLU A 254 17.76 12.82 11.94
C GLU A 254 17.81 11.30 12.20
N GLU A 255 18.25 10.89 13.40
CA GLU A 255 18.31 9.48 13.82
C GLU A 255 16.93 8.82 13.93
N TRP A 256 15.89 9.58 14.29
CA TRP A 256 14.53 9.06 14.44
C TRP A 256 13.82 8.87 13.09
N ARG A 257 14.45 9.27 11.97
CA ARG A 257 13.88 9.14 10.61
C ARG A 257 13.55 7.71 10.25
N ASP A 258 14.40 6.75 10.61
CA ASP A 258 14.17 5.34 10.32
C ASP A 258 12.95 4.79 11.08
N VAL A 259 12.74 5.27 12.31
CA VAL A 259 11.56 4.92 13.11
C VAL A 259 10.32 5.58 12.52
N ALA A 260 10.42 6.84 12.06
CA ALA A 260 9.32 7.53 11.38
C ALA A 260 8.97 6.89 10.04
N LEU A 261 9.94 6.31 9.33
CA LEU A 261 9.71 5.60 8.07
C LEU A 261 8.87 4.33 8.27
N LEU A 262 8.91 3.70 9.45
CA LEU A 262 8.06 2.55 9.76
C LEU A 262 6.57 2.84 9.63
N SER A 263 6.15 4.07 9.91
CA SER A 263 4.74 4.41 9.73
C SER A 263 4.33 4.30 8.26
N SER A 264 5.22 4.63 7.32
CA SER A 264 4.93 4.60 5.89
C SER A 264 4.75 3.17 5.37
N THR A 265 5.36 2.17 6.00
CA THR A 265 5.22 0.77 5.57
C THR A 265 3.81 0.23 5.80
N PHE A 266 3.12 0.73 6.83
CA PHE A 266 1.73 0.35 7.10
C PHE A 266 0.74 0.80 6.01
N ASN A 267 1.13 1.71 5.11
CA ASN A 267 0.30 2.07 3.95
C ASN A 267 -0.16 0.81 3.19
N ALA A 268 0.77 -0.10 2.88
CA ALA A 268 0.49 -1.32 2.15
C ALA A 268 -0.51 -2.26 2.87
N CYS A 269 -0.64 -2.12 4.19
CA CYS A 269 -1.61 -2.88 5.00
C CYS A 269 -2.98 -2.18 5.11
N LEU A 270 -3.02 -0.86 5.01
CA LEU A 270 -4.24 -0.06 5.16
C LEU A 270 -4.97 0.19 3.84
N ASP A 271 -4.26 0.15 2.70
CA ASP A 271 -4.85 0.27 1.36
C ASP A 271 -5.96 -0.76 1.05
N PRO A 272 -5.88 -2.04 1.50
CA PRO A 272 -6.99 -2.98 1.43
C PRO A 272 -8.30 -2.49 2.07
N ALA A 273 -8.24 -1.68 3.13
CA ALA A 273 -9.43 -1.04 3.71
C ALA A 273 -10.02 0.00 2.75
N ILE A 274 -9.17 0.80 2.11
CA ILE A 274 -9.58 1.75 1.06
C ILE A 274 -10.23 0.98 -0.11
N PHE A 275 -9.66 -0.16 -0.53
CA PHE A 275 -10.21 -1.00 -1.59
C PHE A 275 -11.59 -1.55 -1.24
N TYR A 276 -11.80 -1.97 0.01
CA TYR A 276 -13.10 -2.44 0.52
C TYR A 276 -14.18 -1.35 0.41
N PHE A 277 -13.88 -0.13 0.84
CA PHE A 277 -14.84 0.98 0.73
C PHE A 277 -15.06 1.43 -0.72
N SER A 278 -14.02 1.31 -1.55
CA SER A 278 -13.96 1.79 -2.93
C SER A 278 -14.65 0.85 -3.94
N SER A 279 -14.57 -0.47 -3.76
CA SER A 279 -14.97 -1.47 -4.78
C SER A 279 -15.93 -2.54 -4.25
N ALA A 280 -17.10 -2.68 -4.91
CA ALA A 280 -18.06 -3.75 -4.59
C ALA A 280 -17.50 -5.15 -4.82
N ALA A 281 -16.69 -5.32 -5.86
CA ALA A 281 -16.05 -6.59 -6.20
C ALA A 281 -15.06 -7.05 -5.11
N VAL A 282 -14.31 -6.11 -4.53
CA VAL A 282 -13.40 -6.40 -3.42
C VAL A 282 -14.19 -6.82 -2.18
N ARG A 283 -15.31 -6.14 -1.89
CA ARG A 283 -16.21 -6.56 -0.78
C ARG A 283 -16.77 -7.95 -0.97
N SER A 284 -17.25 -8.29 -2.18
CA SER A 284 -17.80 -9.63 -2.43
C SER A 284 -16.72 -10.70 -2.25
N MET A 285 -15.50 -10.44 -2.75
CA MET A 285 -14.36 -11.34 -2.60
C MET A 285 -13.98 -11.53 -1.13
N LEU A 286 -13.79 -10.45 -0.37
CA LEU A 286 -13.46 -10.52 1.06
C LEU A 286 -14.56 -11.25 1.85
N SER A 287 -15.83 -10.97 1.56
CA SER A 287 -16.94 -11.66 2.22
C SER A 287 -16.96 -13.17 1.91
N ALA A 288 -16.63 -13.57 0.67
CA ALA A 288 -16.55 -14.97 0.28
C ALA A 288 -15.36 -15.67 0.95
N GLY A 289 -14.20 -15.00 1.00
CA GLY A 289 -13.03 -15.48 1.73
C GLY A 289 -13.31 -15.70 3.21
N CYS A 290 -13.91 -14.70 3.89
CA CYS A 290 -14.29 -14.81 5.30
C CYS A 290 -15.28 -15.97 5.55
N ARG A 291 -16.27 -16.16 4.67
CA ARG A 291 -17.20 -17.31 4.76
C ARG A 291 -16.47 -18.64 4.61
N SER A 292 -15.54 -18.75 3.67
CA SER A 292 -14.75 -19.97 3.45
C SER A 292 -13.84 -20.29 4.64
N VAL A 293 -13.21 -19.27 5.24
CA VAL A 293 -12.36 -19.42 6.44
C VAL A 293 -13.21 -19.79 7.65
N ALA A 294 -14.34 -19.12 7.87
CA ALA A 294 -15.27 -19.45 8.94
C ALA A 294 -15.80 -20.90 8.81
N ALA A 295 -16.11 -21.35 7.60
CA ALA A 295 -16.51 -22.73 7.34
C ALA A 295 -15.38 -23.73 7.68
N LYS A 296 -14.14 -23.45 7.27
CA LYS A 296 -12.98 -24.30 7.62
C LYS A 296 -12.68 -24.33 9.12
N LEU A 297 -12.77 -23.19 9.80
CA LEU A 297 -12.63 -23.09 11.26
C LEU A 297 -13.77 -23.85 11.99
N HIS A 298 -14.99 -23.77 11.48
CA HIS A 298 -16.13 -24.54 12.01
C HIS A 298 -15.91 -26.04 11.85
N VAL A 299 -15.43 -26.50 10.68
CA VAL A 299 -15.08 -27.91 10.44
C VAL A 299 -13.95 -28.37 11.37
N LEU A 300 -12.90 -27.56 11.59
CA LEU A 300 -11.82 -27.88 12.54
C LEU A 300 -12.33 -27.94 13.99
N ARG A 301 -13.25 -27.05 14.37
CA ARG A 301 -13.83 -27.01 15.72
C ARG A 301 -14.80 -28.17 15.99
N CYS A 302 -15.55 -28.62 14.97
CA CYS A 302 -16.42 -29.80 15.06
C CYS A 302 -15.65 -31.12 14.87
N GLY A 303 -14.57 -31.13 14.09
CA GLY A 303 -13.72 -32.30 13.85
C GLY A 303 -12.79 -32.66 15.01
N GLY A 304 -12.52 -31.72 15.92
CA GLY A 304 -11.75 -31.95 17.15
C GLY A 304 -12.55 -32.55 18.32
N GLY A 305 -13.86 -32.77 18.17
CA GLY A 305 -14.74 -33.30 19.23
C GLY A 305 -15.16 -34.76 19.07
N GLY A 306 -14.63 -35.50 18.10
CA GLY A 306 -15.10 -36.84 17.73
C GLY A 306 -14.33 -38.00 18.36
N GLY A 307 -14.18 -38.02 19.69
CA GLY A 307 -13.76 -39.21 20.42
C GLY A 307 -14.97 -39.99 20.93
N GLY A 308 -15.34 -41.07 20.22
CA GLY A 308 -16.18 -42.15 20.74
C GLY A 308 -17.69 -42.06 20.44
N GLY A 309 -18.16 -42.91 19.52
CA GLY A 309 -19.59 -43.21 19.36
C GLY A 309 -19.98 -43.55 17.92
N ALA A 310 -19.81 -44.81 17.52
CA ALA A 310 -20.29 -45.30 16.23
C ALA A 310 -21.83 -45.15 16.12
N PRO A 311 -22.39 -44.66 15.00
CA PRO A 311 -23.84 -44.68 14.80
C PRO A 311 -24.29 -46.10 14.45
N ARG A 312 -25.16 -46.69 15.28
CA ARG A 312 -25.92 -47.90 14.96
C ARG A 312 -26.82 -47.60 13.74
N VAL A 313 -26.58 -48.30 12.64
CA VAL A 313 -27.45 -48.32 11.46
C VAL A 313 -28.78 -49.00 11.83
N ARG A 314 -29.87 -48.23 11.95
CA ARG A 314 -31.24 -48.78 11.95
C ARG A 314 -31.71 -48.92 10.50
N ARG A 315 -32.01 -50.15 10.06
CA ARG A 315 -32.69 -50.42 8.78
C ARG A 315 -34.16 -49.99 8.87
N PRO A 316 -34.74 -49.31 7.85
CA PRO A 316 -36.18 -49.10 7.75
C PRO A 316 -36.91 -50.37 7.30
N SER A 317 -38.08 -50.62 7.89
CA SER A 317 -39.02 -51.69 7.54
C SER A 317 -39.83 -51.33 6.29
N HIS A 318 -40.29 -52.36 5.59
CA HIS A 318 -40.93 -52.38 4.28
C HIS A 318 -42.42 -52.00 4.36
N ALA A 319 -42.75 -50.77 4.78
CA ALA A 319 -44.12 -50.27 4.76
C ALA A 319 -44.10 -48.73 4.75
N ASP A 320 -43.98 -48.15 3.55
CA ASP A 320 -44.45 -46.79 3.22
C ASP A 320 -44.03 -46.51 1.78
N ARG A 321 -44.74 -47.14 0.84
CA ARG A 321 -44.68 -46.81 -0.58
C ARG A 321 -46.04 -47.06 -1.18
N CYS A 322 -46.99 -46.15 -0.93
CA CYS A 322 -48.18 -45.95 -1.74
C CYS A 322 -48.58 -44.46 -1.72
N ASP A 323 -49.11 -44.04 -2.86
CA ASP A 323 -49.92 -42.84 -3.16
C ASP A 323 -49.12 -41.54 -3.44
N GLU A 324 -48.89 -41.20 -4.73
CA GLU A 324 -49.81 -40.44 -5.64
C GLU A 324 -50.04 -39.01 -5.15
N ALA A 325 -50.05 -37.93 -5.93
CA ALA A 325 -49.72 -37.51 -7.29
C ALA A 325 -49.89 -35.95 -7.24
N PRO A 326 -49.30 -35.13 -8.13
CA PRO A 326 -49.47 -33.68 -8.05
C PRO A 326 -50.61 -33.18 -8.96
N PRO A 327 -51.38 -32.17 -8.53
CA PRO A 327 -51.78 -31.08 -9.44
C PRO A 327 -51.96 -29.71 -8.74
N PRO A 328 -52.36 -28.64 -9.47
CA PRO A 328 -52.30 -28.41 -10.92
C PRO A 328 -51.24 -27.37 -11.35
#